data_AF-A0A8J6I5A0-F1
#
_entry.id   AF-A0A8J6I5A0-F1
#
_cell.length_a   1.000
_cell.length_b   1.000
_cell.length_c   1.000
_cell.angle_alpha   90.00
_cell.angle_beta   90.00
_cell.angle_gamma   90.00
#
_symmetry.space_group_name_H-M   'P 1'
#
loop_
_entity.id
_entity.type
_entity.pdbx_description
1 polymer ?
#
loop_
_entity_poly.entity_id
_entity_poly.type
_entity_poly.pdbx_seq_one_letter_code
_entity_poly.pdbx_strand_id
1 'polypeptide(L)'
;MSDNIGATPGRAPLSSSGPQGQVGRREQMWDRVAGIAGLLFVALILASFFTPEYPDLDDSADDIAAQLTADRSTHLTTLFLGIFGFLFLAVFISGLWSRFRRWEGFAGMFATLFLVGGTALLAGFIVNDGISLAYIQYGSSDNPDPGALRALAVLVEWVFGALLSAFATMFLGAAGVILT
;
A
#
# COMPACT_ATOMS: atom_id res chain seq x y z
N MET A 1 68.64 40.46 -7.08
CA MET A 1 67.58 40.08 -8.02
C MET A 1 67.07 38.75 -7.48
N SER A 2 66.07 38.83 -6.61
CA SER A 2 65.69 37.75 -5.69
C SER A 2 64.19 37.61 -5.80
N ASP A 3 63.73 36.59 -6.51
CA ASP A 3 62.31 36.31 -6.75
C ASP A 3 61.69 35.68 -5.50
N ASN A 4 60.72 36.40 -4.93
CA ASN A 4 59.90 35.96 -3.82
C ASN A 4 58.70 35.19 -4.38
N ILE A 5 58.79 33.86 -4.39
CA ILE A 5 57.71 32.96 -4.81
C ILE A 5 56.60 33.00 -3.76
N GLY A 6 55.54 33.75 -4.08
CA GLY A 6 54.32 33.84 -3.27
C GLY A 6 53.64 32.48 -3.17
N ALA A 7 53.56 31.95 -1.95
CA ALA A 7 52.74 30.81 -1.60
C ALA A 7 51.26 31.17 -1.80
N THR A 8 50.59 30.54 -2.77
CA THR A 8 49.13 30.54 -2.87
C THR A 8 48.53 29.83 -1.66
N PRO A 9 47.67 30.50 -0.85
CA PRO A 9 47.01 29.85 0.27
C PRO A 9 46.12 28.72 -0.26
N GLY A 10 46.37 27.50 0.22
CA GLY A 10 45.51 26.36 -0.03
C GLY A 10 44.10 26.65 0.46
N ARG A 11 43.15 26.78 -0.48
CA ARG A 11 41.73 26.81 -0.17
C ARG A 11 41.36 25.45 0.41
N ALA A 12 41.08 25.42 1.71
CA ALA A 12 40.50 24.26 2.36
C ALA A 12 39.20 23.86 1.63
N PRO A 13 38.96 22.56 1.38
CA PRO A 13 37.70 22.11 0.80
C PRO A 13 36.57 22.49 1.76
N LEU A 14 35.69 23.37 1.29
CA LEU A 14 34.47 23.74 2.03
C LEU A 14 33.66 22.46 2.24
N SER A 15 33.58 22.01 3.50
CA SER A 15 32.71 20.90 3.86
C SER A 15 31.27 21.30 3.56
N SER A 16 30.62 20.56 2.66
CA SER A 16 29.22 20.76 2.25
C SER A 16 28.19 20.44 3.35
N SER A 17 28.61 20.44 4.61
CA SER A 17 27.79 20.21 5.80
C SER A 17 26.96 21.44 6.21
N GLY A 18 26.51 22.24 5.25
CA GLY A 18 25.52 23.29 5.49
C GLY A 18 24.10 22.71 5.64
N PRO A 19 23.13 23.51 6.11
CA PRO A 19 21.72 23.09 6.24
C PRO A 19 21.14 22.46 4.96
N GLN A 20 21.58 22.94 3.79
CA GLN A 20 21.18 22.40 2.47
C GLN A 20 21.61 20.94 2.26
N GLY A 21 22.79 20.54 2.77
CA GLY A 21 23.27 19.16 2.73
C GLY A 21 22.56 18.21 3.71
N GLN A 22 21.81 18.73 4.68
CA GLN A 22 20.96 17.91 5.54
C GLN A 22 19.58 17.67 4.91
N VAL A 23 19.02 18.64 4.19
CA VAL A 23 17.73 18.51 3.49
C VAL A 23 17.80 17.40 2.43
N GLY A 24 18.80 17.44 1.54
CA GLY A 24 18.96 16.41 0.50
C GLY A 24 19.15 14.99 1.05
N ARG A 25 19.86 14.83 2.18
CA ARG A 25 20.01 13.53 2.84
C ARG A 25 18.70 12.99 3.41
N ARG A 26 17.87 13.85 4.00
CA ARG A 26 16.55 13.46 4.53
C ARG A 26 15.61 13.07 3.40
N GLU A 27 15.62 13.81 2.29
CA GLU A 27 14.81 13.48 1.11
C GLU A 27 15.19 12.12 0.53
N GLN A 28 16.49 11.86 0.35
CA GLN A 28 16.96 10.56 -0.13
C GLN A 28 16.59 9.41 0.83
N MET A 29 16.59 9.66 2.14
CA MET A 29 16.15 8.67 3.14
C MET A 29 14.66 8.35 2.97
N TRP A 30 13.81 9.37 2.84
CA TRP A 30 12.36 9.18 2.65
C TRP A 30 12.03 8.48 1.33
N ASP A 31 12.75 8.78 0.25
CA ASP A 31 12.59 8.09 -1.03
C ASP A 31 12.91 6.58 -0.91
N ARG A 32 13.94 6.22 -0.12
CA ARG A 32 14.26 4.82 0.18
C ARG A 32 13.19 4.16 1.05
N VAL A 33 12.72 4.85 2.09
CA VAL A 33 11.66 4.34 2.97
C VAL A 33 10.38 4.06 2.17
N ALA A 34 9.98 4.97 1.29
CA ALA A 34 8.84 4.77 0.41
C ALA A 34 9.03 3.58 -0.53
N GLY A 35 10.22 3.45 -1.14
CA GLY A 35 10.55 2.30 -2.00
C GLY A 35 10.51 0.97 -1.25
N ILE A 36 11.07 0.91 -0.03
CA ILE A 36 11.03 -0.27 0.83
C ILE A 36 9.59 -0.58 1.25
N ALA A 37 8.79 0.42 1.60
CA ALA A 37 7.38 0.24 1.94
C ALA A 37 6.59 -0.38 0.77
N GLY A 38 6.84 0.09 -0.47
CA GLY A 38 6.25 -0.51 -1.66
C GLY A 38 6.64 -1.99 -1.84
N LEU A 39 7.91 -2.33 -1.64
CA LEU A 39 8.38 -3.72 -1.69
C LEU A 39 7.76 -4.60 -0.61
N LEU A 40 7.66 -4.10 0.62
CA LEU A 40 7.02 -4.80 1.73
C LEU A 40 5.53 -5.01 1.48
N PHE A 41 4.84 -3.99 0.94
CA PHE A 41 3.44 -4.12 0.53
C PHE A 41 3.26 -5.24 -0.51
N VAL A 42 4.08 -5.25 -1.57
CA VAL A 42 4.04 -6.31 -2.59
C VAL A 42 4.34 -7.68 -1.97
N ALA A 43 5.32 -7.79 -1.09
CA ALA A 43 5.65 -9.03 -0.40
C ALA A 43 4.49 -9.54 0.46
N LEU A 44 3.76 -8.64 1.14
CA LEU A 44 2.57 -8.99 1.93
C LEU A 44 1.40 -9.44 1.05
N ILE A 45 1.18 -8.77 -0.09
CA ILE A 45 0.19 -9.22 -1.08
C ILE A 45 0.55 -10.60 -1.62
N LEU A 46 1.84 -10.86 -1.93
CA LEU A 46 2.28 -12.18 -2.36
C LEU A 46 2.11 -13.23 -1.25
N ALA A 47 2.39 -12.87 0.00
CA ALA A 47 2.18 -13.74 1.14
C ALA A 47 0.70 -14.07 1.35
N SER A 48 -0.24 -13.17 1.02
CA SER A 48 -1.67 -13.43 1.19
C SER A 48 -2.20 -14.53 0.26
N PHE A 49 -1.53 -14.80 -0.88
CA PHE A 49 -1.88 -15.95 -1.74
C PHE A 49 -1.55 -17.31 -1.12
N PHE A 50 -0.73 -17.36 -0.06
CA PHE A 50 -0.41 -18.59 0.66
C PHE A 50 -1.32 -18.82 1.86
N THR A 51 -2.30 -17.95 2.08
CA THR A 51 -3.31 -18.10 3.15
C THR A 51 -4.46 -18.98 2.66
N PRO A 52 -5.16 -19.73 3.54
CA PRO A 52 -6.27 -20.58 3.14
C PRO A 52 -7.30 -19.83 2.31
N GLU A 53 -7.80 -20.50 1.29
CA GLU A 53 -8.86 -19.97 0.44
C GLU A 53 -10.11 -19.69 1.27
N TYR A 54 -10.83 -18.63 0.91
CA TYR A 54 -12.18 -18.44 1.45
C TYR A 54 -13.10 -19.54 0.93
N PRO A 55 -14.13 -19.94 1.69
CA PRO A 55 -15.12 -20.91 1.23
C PRO A 55 -15.70 -20.47 -0.12
N ASP A 56 -15.97 -21.43 -1.01
CA ASP A 56 -16.48 -21.13 -2.35
C ASP A 56 -17.93 -20.61 -2.25
N LEU A 57 -18.34 -19.74 -3.18
CA LEU A 57 -19.73 -19.26 -3.27
C LEU A 57 -20.73 -20.37 -3.57
N ASP A 58 -20.24 -21.50 -4.10
CA ASP A 58 -21.03 -22.69 -4.40
C ASP A 58 -21.16 -23.64 -3.19
N ASP A 59 -20.41 -23.42 -2.10
CA ASP A 59 -20.53 -24.20 -0.87
C ASP A 59 -21.87 -23.95 -0.17
N SER A 60 -22.37 -24.97 0.53
CA SER A 60 -23.58 -24.79 1.35
C SER A 60 -23.29 -23.84 2.52
N ALA A 61 -24.31 -23.13 3.00
CA ALA A 61 -24.13 -22.19 4.12
C ALA A 61 -23.59 -22.88 5.39
N ASP A 62 -23.95 -24.15 5.60
CA ASP A 62 -23.46 -24.96 6.71
C ASP A 62 -21.96 -25.29 6.54
N ASP A 63 -21.53 -25.61 5.31
CA ASP A 63 -20.12 -25.86 4.99
C ASP A 63 -19.26 -24.59 5.15
N ILE A 64 -19.78 -23.44 4.69
CA ILE A 64 -19.13 -22.13 4.87
C ILE A 64 -18.94 -21.83 6.36
N ALA A 65 -19.99 -22.00 7.17
CA ALA A 65 -19.94 -21.75 8.61
C ALA A 65 -18.97 -22.70 9.33
N ALA A 66 -18.93 -23.98 8.92
CA ALA A 66 -17.99 -24.96 9.45
C ALA A 66 -16.54 -24.60 9.13
N GLN A 67 -16.23 -24.21 7.88
CA GLN A 67 -14.89 -23.79 7.45
C GLN A 67 -14.44 -22.51 8.18
N LEU A 68 -15.30 -21.50 8.26
CA LEU A 68 -15.00 -20.23 8.98
C LEU A 68 -14.68 -20.47 10.45
N THR A 69 -15.36 -21.44 11.08
CA THR A 69 -15.16 -21.78 12.49
C THR A 69 -13.87 -22.58 12.68
N ALA A 70 -13.58 -23.52 11.78
CA ALA A 70 -12.37 -24.34 11.84
C ALA A 70 -11.09 -23.49 11.68
N ASP A 71 -11.08 -22.53 10.76
CA ASP A 71 -9.90 -21.76 10.38
C ASP A 71 -9.93 -20.30 10.87
N ARG A 72 -10.75 -20.00 11.89
CA ARG A 72 -10.97 -18.64 12.39
C ARG A 72 -9.67 -17.89 12.74
N SER A 73 -8.74 -18.54 13.42
CA SER A 73 -7.46 -17.94 13.81
C SER A 73 -6.61 -17.58 12.58
N THR A 74 -6.67 -18.40 11.54
CA THR A 74 -5.97 -18.17 10.29
C THR A 74 -6.58 -17.00 9.54
N HIS A 75 -7.90 -16.94 9.39
CA HIS A 75 -8.58 -15.80 8.76
C HIS A 75 -8.31 -14.47 9.49
N LEU A 76 -8.29 -14.48 10.82
CA LEU A 76 -7.92 -13.29 11.61
C LEU A 76 -6.47 -12.88 11.38
N THR A 77 -5.55 -13.85 11.24
CA THR A 77 -4.14 -13.56 10.93
C THR A 77 -4.00 -12.90 9.56
N THR A 78 -4.76 -13.36 8.55
CA THR A 78 -4.80 -12.73 7.22
C THR A 78 -5.28 -11.29 7.30
N LEU A 79 -6.34 -11.01 8.06
CA LEU A 79 -6.85 -9.65 8.26
C LEU A 79 -5.81 -8.75 8.93
N PHE A 80 -5.12 -9.25 9.95
CA PHE A 80 -4.02 -8.51 10.58
C PHE A 80 -2.91 -8.20 9.57
N LEU A 81 -2.56 -9.17 8.71
CA LEU A 81 -1.56 -8.99 7.66
C LEU A 81 -2.00 -7.93 6.63
N GLY A 82 -3.29 -7.91 6.27
CA GLY A 82 -3.91 -6.89 5.42
C GLY A 82 -3.77 -5.49 6.00
N ILE A 83 -4.06 -5.31 7.29
CA ILE A 83 -3.90 -4.02 7.99
C ILE A 83 -2.44 -3.53 7.93
N PHE A 84 -1.46 -4.41 8.14
CA PHE A 84 -0.05 -4.03 7.98
C PHE A 84 0.26 -3.64 6.52
N GLY A 85 -0.31 -4.36 5.55
CA GLY A 85 -0.25 -4.02 4.14
C GLY A 85 -0.73 -2.59 3.87
N PHE A 86 -1.86 -2.18 4.46
CA PHE A 86 -2.41 -0.84 4.28
C PHE A 86 -1.50 0.27 4.81
N LEU A 87 -0.79 0.04 5.92
CA LEU A 87 0.20 0.99 6.43
C LEU A 87 1.35 1.18 5.43
N PHE A 88 1.88 0.08 4.89
CA PHE A 88 2.93 0.15 3.88
C PHE A 88 2.44 0.80 2.58
N LEU A 89 1.21 0.50 2.15
CA LEU A 89 0.59 1.13 1.00
C LEU A 89 0.42 2.65 1.20
N ALA A 90 -0.02 3.10 2.37
CA ALA A 90 -0.16 4.52 2.68
C ALA A 90 1.18 5.27 2.61
N VAL A 91 2.24 4.69 3.19
CA VAL A 91 3.61 5.24 3.12
C VAL A 91 4.10 5.27 1.66
N PHE A 92 3.83 4.22 0.90
CA PHE A 92 4.21 4.12 -0.50
C PHE A 92 3.50 5.18 -1.37
N ILE A 93 2.17 5.33 -1.24
CA ILE A 93 1.39 6.36 -1.94
C ILE A 93 1.91 7.76 -1.59
N SER A 94 2.19 8.02 -0.31
CA SER A 94 2.74 9.30 0.14
C SER A 94 4.10 9.61 -0.49
N GLY A 95 4.96 8.60 -0.59
CA GLY A 95 6.26 8.72 -1.25
C GLY A 95 6.17 8.95 -2.75
N LEU A 96 5.30 8.23 -3.45
CA LEU A 96 5.04 8.44 -4.87
C LEU A 96 4.47 9.83 -5.14
N TRP A 97 3.51 10.28 -4.33
CA TRP A 97 2.96 11.62 -4.44
C TRP A 97 4.04 12.70 -4.27
N SER A 98 4.88 12.58 -3.23
CA SER A 98 6.02 13.48 -3.01
C SER A 98 6.93 13.53 -4.22
N ARG A 99 7.22 12.36 -4.82
CA ARG A 99 8.02 12.26 -6.03
C ARG A 99 7.33 12.93 -7.23
N PHE A 100 6.10 12.59 -7.57
CA PHE A 100 5.39 13.21 -8.69
C PHE A 100 5.27 14.72 -8.55
N ARG A 101 4.99 15.21 -7.34
CA ARG A 101 4.91 16.66 -7.07
C ARG A 101 6.22 17.39 -7.32
N ARG A 102 7.38 16.75 -7.10
CA ARG A 102 8.70 17.33 -7.42
C ARG A 102 8.92 17.45 -8.93
N TRP A 103 8.41 16.50 -9.72
CA TRP A 103 8.59 16.47 -11.18
C TRP A 103 7.61 17.41 -11.90
N GLU A 104 6.36 17.48 -11.44
CA GLU A 104 5.32 18.32 -12.06
C GLU A 104 5.30 19.76 -11.55
N GLY A 105 5.90 20.03 -10.39
CA GLY A 105 5.82 21.32 -9.72
C GLY A 105 4.50 21.54 -8.97
N PHE A 106 4.23 22.81 -8.60
CA PHE A 106 3.14 23.15 -7.67
C PHE A 106 1.73 22.86 -8.20
N ALA A 107 1.54 22.84 -9.53
CA ALA A 107 0.25 22.64 -10.20
C ALA A 107 0.03 21.20 -10.73
N GLY A 108 0.85 20.23 -10.29
CA GLY A 108 0.83 18.85 -10.78
C GLY A 108 -0.52 18.16 -10.63
N MET A 109 -1.22 18.01 -11.76
CA MET A 109 -2.51 17.34 -11.83
C MET A 109 -2.36 15.84 -11.57
N PHE A 110 -1.32 15.18 -12.10
CA PHE A 110 -1.14 13.75 -11.94
C PHE A 110 -0.75 13.37 -10.51
N ALA A 111 0.11 14.15 -9.85
CA ALA A 111 0.42 13.95 -8.43
C ALA A 111 -0.86 14.00 -7.59
N THR A 112 -1.71 15.00 -7.81
CA THR A 112 -2.97 15.15 -7.07
C THR A 112 -3.94 14.01 -7.37
N LEU A 113 -4.12 13.63 -8.64
CA LEU A 113 -4.95 12.51 -9.04
C LEU A 113 -4.47 11.19 -8.42
N PHE A 114 -3.16 10.95 -8.41
CA PHE A 114 -2.59 9.75 -7.81
C PHE A 114 -2.79 9.71 -6.29
N LEU A 115 -2.65 10.85 -5.60
CA LEU A 115 -2.90 10.91 -4.17
C LEU A 115 -4.37 10.66 -3.85
N VAL A 116 -5.30 11.32 -4.56
CA VAL A 116 -6.73 11.17 -4.34
C VAL A 116 -7.18 9.75 -4.69
N GLY A 117 -6.79 9.24 -5.85
CA GLY A 117 -7.09 7.88 -6.30
C GLY A 117 -6.51 6.83 -5.38
N GLY A 118 -5.23 6.96 -5.01
CA GLY A 118 -4.57 6.04 -4.09
C GLY A 118 -5.19 6.05 -2.69
N THR A 119 -5.58 7.23 -2.19
CA THR A 119 -6.25 7.36 -0.89
C THR A 119 -7.67 6.78 -0.92
N ALA A 120 -8.43 7.03 -1.98
CA ALA A 120 -9.76 6.45 -2.17
C ALA A 120 -9.67 4.92 -2.26
N LEU A 121 -8.66 4.41 -2.96
CA LEU A 121 -8.39 2.98 -3.07
C LEU A 121 -8.01 2.35 -1.72
N LEU A 122 -7.11 3.00 -0.97
CA LEU A 122 -6.75 2.59 0.39
C LEU A 122 -7.97 2.55 1.32
N ALA A 123 -8.83 3.57 1.27
CA ALA A 123 -10.07 3.60 2.03
C ALA A 123 -11.02 2.46 1.62
N GLY A 124 -11.11 2.17 0.32
CA GLY A 124 -11.87 1.03 -0.20
C GLY A 124 -11.39 -0.31 0.37
N PHE A 125 -10.08 -0.54 0.42
CA PHE A 125 -9.51 -1.74 1.03
C PHE A 125 -9.81 -1.85 2.53
N ILE A 126 -9.73 -0.75 3.27
CA ILE A 126 -10.08 -0.73 4.70
C ILE A 126 -11.56 -1.09 4.91
N VAL A 127 -12.45 -0.55 4.07
CA VAL A 127 -13.88 -0.88 4.10
C VAL A 127 -14.10 -2.35 3.77
N ASN A 128 -13.43 -2.87 2.73
CA ASN A 128 -13.49 -4.28 2.35
C ASN A 128 -13.10 -5.20 3.51
N ASP A 129 -11.99 -4.92 4.20
CA ASP A 129 -11.55 -5.72 5.36
C ASP A 129 -12.56 -5.65 6.52
N GLY A 130 -13.22 -4.51 6.72
CA GLY A 130 -14.32 -4.36 7.67
C GLY A 130 -15.52 -5.25 7.33
N ILE A 131 -15.88 -5.34 6.05
CA ILE A 131 -16.93 -6.24 5.55
C ILE A 131 -16.51 -7.70 5.73
N SER A 132 -15.28 -8.06 5.38
CA SER A 132 -14.72 -9.40 5.57
C SER A 132 -14.72 -9.82 7.05
N LEU A 133 -14.36 -8.92 7.96
CA LEU A 133 -14.44 -9.18 9.40
C LEU A 133 -15.89 -9.43 9.84
N ALA A 134 -16.84 -8.63 9.35
CA ALA A 134 -18.26 -8.82 9.64
C ALA A 134 -18.77 -10.17 9.10
N TYR A 135 -18.33 -10.57 7.90
CA TYR A 135 -18.64 -11.87 7.31
C TYR A 135 -18.12 -13.03 8.17
N ILE A 136 -16.84 -12.98 8.57
CA ILE A 136 -16.22 -14.00 9.44
C ILE A 136 -16.96 -14.09 10.79
N GLN A 137 -17.24 -12.94 11.40
CA GLN A 137 -17.91 -12.88 12.69
C GLN A 137 -19.37 -13.36 12.62
N TYR A 138 -20.07 -13.06 11.53
CA TYR A 138 -21.45 -13.51 11.32
C TYR A 138 -21.53 -15.01 11.04
N GLY A 139 -20.67 -15.54 10.16
CA GLY A 139 -20.62 -16.97 9.85
C GLY A 139 -20.17 -17.84 11.03
N SER A 140 -19.48 -17.27 12.02
CA SER A 140 -19.09 -17.95 13.26
C SER A 140 -20.16 -17.86 14.38
N SER A 141 -21.35 -17.32 14.11
CA SER A 141 -22.42 -17.22 15.11
C SER A 141 -23.20 -18.53 15.26
N ASP A 142 -23.96 -18.69 16.36
CA ASP A 142 -24.65 -19.96 16.67
C ASP A 142 -25.74 -20.34 15.65
N ASN A 143 -26.27 -19.39 14.88
CA ASN A 143 -27.32 -19.63 13.90
C ASN A 143 -27.37 -18.51 12.83
N PRO A 144 -26.39 -18.44 11.92
CA PRO A 144 -26.40 -17.44 10.85
C PRO A 144 -27.54 -17.72 9.87
N ASP A 145 -28.23 -16.67 9.42
CA ASP A 145 -29.17 -16.77 8.31
C ASP A 145 -28.40 -17.08 7.01
N PRO A 146 -28.69 -18.20 6.33
CA PRO A 146 -28.02 -18.58 5.08
C PRO A 146 -28.11 -17.52 3.99
N GLY A 147 -29.24 -16.80 3.92
CA GLY A 147 -29.47 -15.75 2.94
C GLY A 147 -28.52 -14.57 3.15
N ALA A 148 -28.42 -14.07 4.38
CA ALA A 148 -27.49 -13.02 4.75
C ALA A 148 -26.02 -13.43 4.57
N LEU A 149 -25.67 -14.66 4.95
CA LEU A 149 -24.29 -15.17 4.81
C LEU A 149 -23.86 -15.18 3.33
N ARG A 150 -24.71 -15.69 2.43
CA ARG A 150 -24.44 -15.70 1.00
C ARG A 150 -24.35 -14.29 0.40
N ALA A 151 -25.23 -13.38 0.83
CA ALA A 151 -25.18 -11.99 0.38
C ALA A 151 -23.87 -11.29 0.78
N LEU A 152 -23.37 -11.55 1.99
CA LEU A 152 -22.08 -11.04 2.45
C LEU A 152 -20.91 -11.65 1.68
N ALA A 153 -20.93 -12.95 1.40
CA ALA A 153 -19.90 -13.62 0.62
C ALA A 153 -19.76 -12.99 -0.79
N VAL A 154 -20.89 -12.86 -1.49
CA VAL A 154 -20.94 -12.20 -2.81
C VAL A 154 -20.45 -10.76 -2.72
N LEU A 155 -20.88 -10.01 -1.70
CA LEU A 155 -20.46 -8.62 -1.54
C LEU A 155 -18.93 -8.49 -1.36
N VAL A 156 -18.32 -9.33 -0.52
CA VAL A 156 -16.87 -9.34 -0.30
C VAL A 156 -16.12 -9.61 -1.61
N GLU A 157 -16.54 -10.63 -2.36
CA GLU A 157 -15.88 -10.98 -3.61
C GLU A 157 -15.97 -9.87 -4.66
N TRP A 158 -17.16 -9.30 -4.85
CA TRP A 158 -17.37 -8.22 -5.82
C TRP A 158 -16.60 -6.95 -5.47
N VAL A 159 -16.61 -6.56 -4.19
CA VAL A 159 -15.87 -5.38 -3.72
C VAL A 159 -14.37 -5.59 -3.90
N PHE A 160 -13.84 -6.75 -3.51
CA PHE A 160 -12.43 -7.07 -3.64
C PHE A 160 -11.99 -7.10 -5.12
N GLY A 161 -12.76 -7.75 -5.99
CA GLY A 161 -12.49 -7.80 -7.44
C GLY A 161 -12.48 -6.40 -8.07
N ALA A 162 -13.44 -5.55 -7.71
CA ALA A 162 -13.49 -4.16 -8.15
C ALA A 162 -12.25 -3.37 -7.68
N LEU A 163 -11.87 -3.50 -6.40
CA LEU A 163 -10.70 -2.82 -5.85
C LEU A 163 -9.39 -3.29 -6.50
N LEU A 164 -9.22 -4.58 -6.74
CA LEU A 164 -8.04 -5.11 -7.45
C LEU A 164 -7.94 -4.56 -8.87
N SER A 165 -9.06 -4.50 -9.61
CA SER A 165 -9.05 -3.95 -10.96
C SER A 165 -8.71 -2.45 -10.98
N ALA A 166 -9.25 -1.67 -10.03
CA ALA A 166 -8.94 -0.26 -9.84
C ALA A 166 -7.46 -0.06 -9.47
N PHE A 167 -6.94 -0.89 -8.55
CA PHE A 167 -5.53 -0.91 -8.17
C PHE A 167 -4.64 -1.17 -9.39
N ALA A 168 -4.89 -2.25 -10.14
CA ALA A 168 -4.11 -2.59 -11.32
C ALA A 168 -4.14 -1.46 -12.36
N THR A 169 -5.31 -0.89 -12.64
CA THR A 169 -5.48 0.21 -13.60
C THR A 169 -4.69 1.45 -13.17
N MET A 170 -4.77 1.84 -11.89
CA MET A 170 -4.05 2.99 -11.36
C MET A 170 -2.53 2.83 -11.50
N PHE A 171 -2.00 1.65 -11.16
CA PHE A 171 -0.57 1.38 -11.23
C PHE A 171 -0.05 1.23 -12.66
N LEU A 172 -0.83 0.62 -13.56
CA LEU A 172 -0.51 0.58 -14.99
C LEU A 172 -0.49 1.99 -15.59
N GLY A 173 -1.46 2.83 -15.24
CA GLY A 173 -1.48 4.24 -15.66
C GLY A 173 -0.26 5.02 -15.15
N ALA A 174 0.08 4.86 -13.86
CA ALA A 174 1.27 5.48 -13.29
C ALA A 174 2.57 5.01 -13.95
N ALA A 175 2.70 3.70 -14.22
CA ALA A 175 3.86 3.15 -14.93
C ALA A 175 3.96 3.67 -16.37
N GLY A 176 2.83 3.77 -17.07
CA GLY A 176 2.76 4.34 -18.42
C GLY A 176 3.30 5.77 -18.47
N VAL A 177 2.90 6.62 -17.53
CA VAL A 177 3.37 8.02 -17.45
C VAL A 177 4.87 8.11 -17.15
N ILE A 178 5.42 7.17 -16.36
CA ILE A 178 6.87 7.17 -16.04
C ILE A 178 7.74 6.78 -17.24
N LEU A 179 7.20 5.99 -18.18
CA LEU A 179 7.94 5.46 -19.32
C LEU A 179 7.89 6.37 -20.57
N THR A 180 7.03 7.38 -20.59
CA THR A 180 6.89 8.36 -21.69
C THR A 180 7.63 9.64 -21.40
#